data_AF-A0A0Q8VEH5-F1
#
_entry.id   AF-A0A0Q8VEH5-F1
#
_cell.length_a   1.000
_cell.length_b   1.000
_cell.length_c   1.000
_cell.angle_alpha   90.00
_cell.angle_beta   90.00
_cell.angle_gamma   90.00
#
_symmetry.space_group_name_H-M   'P 1'
#
loop_
_entity.id
_entity.type
_entity.pdbx_description
1 polymer ?
#
loop_
_entity_poly.entity_id
_entity_poly.type
_entity_poly.pdbx_seq_one_letter_code
_entity_poly.pdbx_strand_id
1 'polypeptide(L)' 'MFANLNGWHALIIVAVILLLFGAPKIPALAKSLGQSMRIFKSEVKPEFTGRDSEPKTPGSTEV' A
#
# COMPACT_ATOMS: atom_id res chain seq x y z
N MET A 1 17.30 22.86 0.37
CA MET A 1 17.89 22.53 -0.95
C MET A 1 17.08 21.48 -1.75
N PHE A 2 15.85 21.12 -1.33
CA PHE A 2 15.06 20.03 -1.93
C PHE A 2 13.86 20.46 -2.80
N ALA A 3 13.62 21.77 -2.95
CA ALA A 3 12.44 22.31 -3.65
C ALA A 3 12.57 22.31 -5.19
N ASN A 4 13.72 21.91 -5.74
CA ASN A 4 13.94 21.78 -7.19
C ASN A 4 13.63 20.37 -7.72
N LEU A 5 13.01 19.50 -6.92
CA LEU A 5 12.35 18.29 -7.42
C LEU A 5 11.05 18.69 -8.11
N ASN A 6 11.23 19.43 -9.20
CA ASN A 6 10.23 19.84 -10.15
C ASN A 6 9.36 18.62 -10.44
N GLY A 7 8.12 18.59 -9.94
CA GLY A 7 7.14 17.54 -10.23
C GLY A 7 6.97 17.30 -11.73
N TRP A 8 7.40 18.26 -12.55
CA TRP A 8 7.59 18.15 -13.98
C TRP A 8 8.47 16.96 -14.43
N HIS A 9 9.55 16.65 -13.72
CA HIS A 9 10.41 15.51 -14.05
C HIS A 9 9.69 14.18 -13.83
N ALA A 10 8.92 14.05 -12.74
CA ALA A 10 8.11 12.87 -12.50
C ALA A 10 7.06 12.67 -13.62
N LEU A 11 6.46 13.77 -14.09
CA LEU A 11 5.49 13.75 -15.19
C LEU A 11 6.13 13.29 -16.51
N ILE A 12 7.34 13.77 -16.82
CA ILE A 12 8.12 13.33 -18.00
C ILE A 12 8.45 11.83 -17.90
N ILE A 13 8.91 11.35 -16.74
CA ILE A 13 9.23 9.93 -16.53
C ILE A 13 7.99 9.06 -16.74
N VAL A 14 6.85 9.48 -16.17
CA VAL A 14 5.56 8.80 -16.37
C VAL A 14 5.19 8.79 -17.86
N ALA A 15 5.36 9.90 -18.58
CA ALA A 15 5.08 9.97 -20.00
C ALA A 15 5.96 9.00 -20.82
N VAL A 16 7.26 8.91 -20.52
CA VAL A 16 8.18 7.97 -21.18
C VAL A 16 7.80 6.52 -20.91
N ILE A 17 7.48 6.18 -19.65
CA ILE A 17 7.03 4.85 -19.26
C ILE A 17 5.71 4.50 -19.97
N LEU A 18 4.77 5.43 -20.06
CA LEU A 18 3.51 5.23 -20.80
C LEU A 18 3.74 5.04 -22.30
N LEU A 19 4.76 5.69 -22.89
CA LEU A 19 5.10 5.51 -24.30
C LEU A 19 5.69 4.11 -24.57
N LEU A 20 6.56 3.62 -23.68
CA LEU A 20 7.25 2.33 -23.82
C LEU A 20 6.35 1.13 -23.46
N PHE A 21 5.60 1.25 -22.37
CA PHE A 21 4.78 0.16 -21.83
C PHE A 21 3.30 0.29 -22.22
N GLY A 22 2.82 1.48 -22.57
CA GLY A 22 1.40 1.75 -22.83
C GLY A 22 0.60 2.03 -21.55
N ALA A 23 -0.43 2.87 -21.68
CA ALA A 23 -1.34 3.23 -20.59
C ALA A 23 -2.00 2.07 -19.83
N PRO A 24 -2.39 0.93 -20.45
CA PRO A 24 -3.04 -0.15 -19.71
C PRO A 24 -2.07 -1.10 -18.99
N LYS A 25 -0.77 -1.13 -19.34
CA LYS A 25 0.19 -2.08 -18.75
C LYS A 25 0.67 -1.66 -17.36
N ILE A 26 0.89 -0.37 -17.13
CA ILE A 26 1.28 0.18 -15.82
C ILE A 26 0.25 -0.11 -14.72
N PRO A 27 -1.07 0.17 -14.90
CA PRO A 27 -2.06 -0.15 -13.88
C PRO A 27 -2.25 -1.66 -13.70
N ALA A 28 -2.06 -2.47 -14.74
CA ALA A 28 -2.13 -3.92 -14.63
C ALA A 28 -0.99 -4.48 -13.74
N LEU A 29 0.24 -4.03 -13.96
CA LEU A 29 1.40 -4.39 -13.13
C LEU A 29 1.25 -3.89 -11.68
N ALA A 30 0.75 -2.66 -11.50
CA ALA A 30 0.48 -2.13 -10.16
C ALA A 30 -0.59 -2.94 -9.42
N LYS A 31 -1.66 -3.37 -10.10
CA LYS A 31 -2.71 -4.22 -9.52
C LYS A 31 -2.18 -5.59 -9.10
N SER A 32 -1.39 -6.26 -9.94
CA SER A 32 -0.84 -7.58 -9.59
C SER A 32 0.14 -7.51 -8.42
N LEU A 33 1.03 -6.50 -8.42
CA LEU A 33 1.97 -6.26 -7.31
C LEU A 33 1.22 -5.91 -6.02
N GLY A 34 0.19 -5.06 -6.10
CA GLY A 34 -0.63 -4.68 -4.95
C GLY A 34 -1.38 -5.86 -4.33
N GLN A 35 -1.87 -6.80 -5.14
CA GLN A 35 -2.50 -8.03 -4.65
C GLN A 35 -1.47 -8.93 -3.93
N SER A 36 -0.28 -9.14 -4.52
CA SER A 36 0.79 -9.90 -3.86
C SER A 36 1.24 -9.25 -2.55
N MET A 37 1.40 -7.92 -2.52
CA MET A 37 1.75 -7.20 -1.29
C MET A 37 0.65 -7.28 -0.22
N ARG A 38 -0.63 -7.29 -0.61
CA ARG A 38 -1.75 -7.41 0.34
C ARG A 38 -1.77 -8.80 0.98
N ILE A 39 -1.61 -9.85 0.18
CA ILE A 39 -1.54 -11.23 0.66
C ILE A 39 -0.34 -11.38 1.61
N PHE A 40 0.85 -10.96 1.16
CA PHE A 40 2.05 -10.97 1.99
C PHE A 40 1.83 -10.23 3.32
N LYS A 41 1.27 -9.01 3.28
CA LYS A 41 0.98 -8.22 4.50
C LYS A 41 -0.06 -8.90 5.41
N SER A 42 -1.05 -9.59 4.85
CA SER A 42 -2.07 -10.32 5.61
C SER A 42 -1.50 -11.55 6.30
N GLU A 43 -0.55 -12.24 5.67
CA GLU A 43 0.13 -13.41 6.21
C GLU A 43 1.24 -13.06 7.21
N VAL A 44 1.90 -11.89 7.07
CA VAL A 44 2.91 -11.42 8.04
C VAL A 44 2.36 -10.56 9.19
N LYS A 45 1.13 -10.05 9.09
CA LYS A 45 0.44 -9.34 10.19
C LYS A 45 0.08 -10.16 11.44
N PRO A 46 -0.22 -11.49 11.40
CA PRO A 46 -0.59 -12.21 12.62
C PRO A 46 0.52 -12.21 13.68
N GLU A 47 1.79 -12.00 13.32
CA GLU A 47 2.88 -11.88 14.29
C GLU A 47 3.15 -10.45 14.79
N PHE A 48 2.80 -9.40 14.02
CA PHE A 48 3.19 -8.02 14.35
C PHE A 48 2.11 -7.19 15.07
N THR A 49 0.85 -7.64 15.11
CA THR A 49 -0.22 -6.99 15.89
C THR A 49 -0.61 -7.78 17.13
N GLY A 50 0.40 -8.15 17.93
CA GLY A 50 0.21 -8.85 19.20
C GLY A 50 -0.02 -7.96 20.42
N ARG A 51 -0.06 -6.61 20.33
CA ARG A 51 -0.08 -5.77 21.55
C ARG A 51 -0.86 -4.44 21.54
N ASP A 52 -1.73 -4.11 20.58
CA ASP A 52 -2.47 -2.82 20.65
C ASP A 52 -3.93 -2.92 20.19
N SER A 53 -4.69 -3.89 20.70
CA SER A 53 -6.15 -3.86 20.63
C SER A 53 -6.75 -4.57 21.85
N GLU A 54 -6.49 -3.99 23.02
CA GLU A 54 -7.31 -4.19 24.22
C GLU A 54 -7.59 -2.80 24.81
N PRO A 55 -8.87 -2.40 24.88
CA PRO A 55 -9.31 -1.67 26.05
C PRO A 55 -10.55 -2.34 26.67
N LYS A 56 -10.31 -2.95 27.85
CA LYS A 56 -11.17 -2.98 29.06
C LYS A 56 -12.57 -3.64 29.00
N THR A 57 -12.65 -4.88 29.51
CA THR A 57 -13.44 -5.40 30.66
C THR A 57 -14.10 -4.33 31.57
N PRO A 58 -15.20 -4.54 32.38
CA PRO A 58 -16.02 -5.74 32.73
C PRO A 58 -17.57 -5.56 32.72
N GLY A 59 -18.33 -6.66 32.71
CA GLY A 59 -19.61 -6.74 33.43
C GLY A 59 -20.89 -6.71 32.60
N SER A 60 -21.16 -7.78 31.84
CA SER A 60 -22.53 -8.18 31.52
C SER A 60 -22.98 -9.22 32.54
N THR A 61 -23.89 -8.79 33.41
CA THR A 61 -25.09 -9.49 33.90
C THR A 61 -25.25 -10.96 33.49
N GLU A 62 -24.87 -11.86 34.39
CA GLU A 62 -25.25 -13.29 34.48
C GLU A 62 -24.69 -13.72 35.86
N VAL A 63 -25.39 -14.11 36.93
CA VAL A 63 -26.71 -14.72 37.23
C VAL A 63 -27.03 -14.43 38.70
#